data_AF-A0A1I4XBW3-F1
#
_entry.id   AF-A0A1I4XBW3-F1
#
_cell.length_a   1.000
_cell.length_b   1.000
_cell.length_c   1.000
_cell.angle_alpha   90.00
_cell.angle_beta   90.00
_cell.angle_gamma   90.00
#
_symmetry.space_group_name_H-M   'P 1'
#
loop_
_entity.id
_entity.type
_entity.pdbx_description
1 polymer ?
#
loop_
_entity_poly.entity_id
_entity_poly.type
_entity_poly.pdbx_seq_one_letter_code
_entity_poly.pdbx_strand_id
1 'polypeptide(L)' 'MADTHHKSGTRTSTTAAHYYKVGYRPNRGQPNPLPQLTIKGRWLEALSFTTGQRIEVITGPGQLIIRIAHATEGNA' A
#
# COMPACT_ATOMS: atom_id res chain seq x y z
N MET A 1 -26.91 35.18 24.15
CA MET A 1 -26.29 33.95 24.71
C MET A 1 -26.71 32.79 23.84
N ALA A 2 -25.78 32.14 23.14
CA ALA A 2 -26.00 30.86 22.45
C ALA A 2 -24.64 30.18 22.25
N ASP A 3 -24.28 29.31 23.19
CA ASP A 3 -23.09 28.46 23.12
C ASP A 3 -23.33 27.30 22.16
N THR A 4 -22.68 27.34 20.99
CA THR A 4 -22.71 26.21 20.05
C THR A 4 -21.58 25.25 20.39
N HIS A 5 -21.91 24.17 21.11
CA HIS A 5 -20.99 23.05 21.34
C HIS A 5 -20.85 22.20 20.07
N HIS A 6 -19.69 22.24 19.41
CA HIS A 6 -19.31 21.24 18.42
C HIS A 6 -18.58 20.08 19.11
N LYS A 7 -19.16 18.86 19.04
CA LYS A 7 -18.55 17.62 19.50
C LYS A 7 -17.74 17.00 18.36
N SER A 8 -16.44 16.81 18.54
CA SER A 8 -15.60 16.07 17.59
C SER A 8 -15.97 14.58 17.63
N GLY A 9 -16.67 14.10 16.61
CA GLY A 9 -16.90 12.67 16.42
C GLY A 9 -15.61 11.98 15.99
N THR A 10 -15.14 11.03 16.78
CA THR A 10 -14.03 10.13 16.43
C THR A 10 -14.37 9.40 15.14
N ARG A 11 -13.68 9.72 14.03
CA ARG A 11 -13.78 8.95 12.79
C ARG A 11 -13.03 7.64 12.99
N THR A 12 -13.76 6.56 13.21
CA THR A 12 -13.24 5.20 13.06
C THR A 12 -12.83 5.04 11.60
N SER A 13 -11.53 5.02 11.32
CA SER A 13 -10.98 4.74 10.00
C SER A 13 -11.24 3.29 9.67
N THR A 14 -12.42 2.97 9.13
CA THR A 14 -12.69 1.65 8.57
C THR A 14 -11.81 1.47 7.33
N THR A 15 -10.74 0.69 7.46
CA THR A 15 -9.86 0.32 6.35
C THR A 15 -10.66 -0.43 5.30
N ALA A 16 -11.07 0.25 4.24
CA ALA A 16 -11.69 -0.38 3.09
C ALA A 16 -10.65 -1.19 2.31
N ALA A 17 -10.96 -2.44 1.97
CA ALA A 17 -10.13 -3.22 1.07
C ALA A 17 -10.13 -2.58 -0.32
N HIS A 18 -8.94 -2.28 -0.85
CA HIS A 18 -8.79 -1.74 -2.21
C HIS A 18 -8.72 -2.88 -3.23
N TYR A 19 -9.67 -2.93 -4.16
CA TYR A 19 -9.73 -3.94 -5.22
C TYR A 19 -9.28 -3.33 -6.56
N TYR A 20 -8.23 -3.88 -7.16
CA TYR A 20 -7.75 -3.48 -8.49
C TYR A 20 -7.87 -4.65 -9.47
N LYS A 21 -8.25 -4.38 -10.72
CA LYS A 21 -8.20 -5.37 -11.81
C LYS A 21 -6.87 -5.26 -12.55
N VAL A 22 -6.21 -6.40 -12.76
CA VAL A 22 -5.01 -6.49 -13.60
C VAL A 22 -5.44 -6.39 -15.07
N GLY A 23 -4.79 -5.52 -15.83
CA GLY A 23 -5.00 -5.39 -17.27
C GLY A 23 -3.65 -5.37 -17.99
N TYR A 24 -3.45 -6.31 -18.91
CA TYR A 24 -2.28 -6.33 -19.77
C TYR A 24 -2.52 -5.40 -20.97
N ARG A 25 -1.64 -4.42 -21.18
CA ARG A 25 -1.62 -3.63 -22.42
C ARG A 25 -0.56 -4.20 -23.35
N PRO A 26 -0.86 -4.42 -24.65
CA PRO A 26 0.16 -4.77 -25.63
C PRO A 26 1.24 -3.69 -25.66
N ASN A 27 2.51 -4.09 -25.50
CA ASN A 27 3.64 -3.16 -25.38
C ASN A 27 4.10 -2.58 -26.74
N ARG A 28 3.18 -2.26 -27.66
CA ARG A 28 3.46 -1.62 -28.96
C ARG A 28 4.70 -2.17 -29.72
N GLY A 29 5.01 -3.47 -29.59
CA GLY A 29 6.17 -4.11 -30.22
C GLY A 29 7.54 -3.93 -29.51
N GLN A 30 7.59 -3.22 -28.39
CA GLN A 30 8.78 -3.10 -27.55
C GLN A 30 8.99 -4.41 -26.75
N PRO A 31 10.26 -4.79 -26.45
CA PRO A 31 10.55 -5.93 -25.60
C PRO A 31 9.79 -5.77 -24.28
N ASN A 32 9.17 -6.86 -23.82
CA ASN A 32 8.25 -6.81 -22.69
C ASN A 32 9.02 -6.29 -21.47
N PRO A 33 8.66 -5.13 -20.90
CA PRO A 33 9.32 -4.63 -19.70
C PRO A 33 9.11 -5.64 -18.59
N LEU A 34 10.03 -5.66 -17.63
CA LEU A 34 9.85 -6.41 -16.41
C LEU A 34 8.46 -6.08 -15.82
N PRO A 35 7.73 -7.08 -15.31
CA PRO A 35 6.42 -6.84 -14.70
C PRO A 35 6.57 -5.81 -13.58
N GLN A 36 5.85 -4.69 -13.70
CA GLN A 36 5.83 -3.61 -12.72
C GLN A 36 4.45 -3.48 -12.11
N LEU A 37 4.36 -3.48 -10.79
CA LEU A 37 3.13 -3.13 -10.07
C LEU A 37 3.26 -1.68 -9.59
N THR A 38 2.78 -0.73 -10.38
CA THR A 38 2.78 0.68 -10.00
C THR A 38 1.57 1.00 -9.14
N ILE A 39 1.80 1.11 -7.83
CA ILE A 39 0.81 1.54 -6.86
C ILE A 39 0.80 3.08 -6.82
N LYS A 40 -0.25 3.73 -7.34
CA LYS A 40 -0.35 5.20 -7.37
C LYS A 40 -1.15 5.75 -6.19
N GLY A 41 -0.79 6.96 -5.75
CA GLY A 41 -1.43 7.68 -4.64
C GLY A 41 -0.78 7.42 -3.28
N ARG A 42 -1.13 8.24 -2.28
CA ARG A 42 -0.57 8.19 -0.90
C ARG A 42 -1.27 7.17 0.01
N TRP A 43 -2.01 6.22 -0.53
CA TRP A 43 -2.74 5.24 0.28
C TRP A 43 -1.83 4.26 1.03
N LEU A 44 -0.61 4.05 0.54
CA LEU A 44 0.42 3.32 1.27
C LEU A 44 0.86 4.05 2.55
N GLU A 45 0.89 5.39 2.56
CA GLU A 45 1.19 6.17 3.77
C GLU A 45 0.13 5.93 4.86
N ALA A 46 -1.15 5.79 4.46
CA ALA A 46 -2.24 5.47 5.39
C ALA A 46 -2.12 4.05 5.99
N LEU A 47 -1.39 3.16 5.33
CA LEU A 47 -1.03 1.83 5.80
C LEU A 47 0.37 1.80 6.46
N SER A 48 0.91 2.96 6.82
CA SER A 48 2.21 3.15 7.48
C SER A 48 3.45 2.77 6.68
N PHE A 49 3.33 2.61 5.35
CA PHE A 49 4.48 2.52 4.46
C PHE A 49 5.02 3.92 4.18
N THR A 50 6.26 4.18 4.57
CA THR A 50 6.97 5.44 4.32
C THR A 50 8.18 5.23 3.42
N THR A 51 8.56 6.29 2.69
CA THR A 51 9.72 6.25 1.79
C THR A 51 11.00 5.93 2.56
N GLY A 52 11.83 5.04 2.00
CA GLY A 52 13.09 4.62 2.62
C GLY A 52 12.95 3.45 3.60
N GLN A 53 11.73 2.99 3.91
CA GLN A 53 11.54 1.76 4.66
C GLN A 53 11.92 0.53 3.83
N ARG A 54 12.54 -0.44 4.50
CA ARG A 54 12.76 -1.77 3.93
C ARG A 54 11.43 -2.52 3.92
N ILE A 55 11.07 -3.07 2.77
CA ILE A 55 9.87 -3.91 2.60
C ILE A 55 10.28 -5.31 2.14
N GLU A 56 9.45 -6.28 2.47
CA GLU A 56 9.53 -7.64 1.96
C GLU A 56 8.36 -7.90 1.03
N VAL A 57 8.65 -8.55 -0.10
CA VAL A 57 7.66 -9.02 -1.06
C VAL A 57 7.69 -10.54 -1.06
N ILE A 58 6.63 -11.14 -0.55
CA ILE A 58 6.45 -12.59 -0.52
C ILE A 58 5.57 -12.99 -1.69
N THR A 59 6.03 -13.94 -2.49
CA THR A 59 5.32 -14.45 -3.66
C THR A 59 4.69 -15.81 -3.36
N GLY A 60 3.48 -16.02 -3.87
CA GLY A 60 2.79 -17.31 -3.84
C GLY A 60 1.91 -17.47 -5.09
N PRO A 61 1.39 -18.67 -5.36
CA PRO A 61 0.46 -18.88 -6.47
C PRO A 61 -0.75 -17.94 -6.35
N GLY A 62 -0.90 -17.03 -7.32
CA GLY A 62 -2.02 -16.07 -7.36
C GLY A 62 -1.94 -14.91 -6.37
N GLN A 63 -0.85 -14.74 -5.61
CA GLN A 63 -0.75 -13.71 -4.57
C GLN A 63 0.65 -13.09 -4.46
N LEU A 64 0.69 -11.78 -4.23
CA LEU A 64 1.84 -11.05 -3.69
C LEU A 64 1.44 -10.44 -2.34
N ILE A 65 2.27 -10.65 -1.32
CA ILE A 65 2.13 -10.01 -0.01
C ILE A 65 3.27 -9.01 0.14
N ILE A 66 2.93 -7.74 0.36
CA ILE A 66 3.88 -6.68 0.66
C ILE A 66 3.78 -6.36 2.16
N ARG A 67 4.89 -6.46 2.88
CA ARG A 67 4.96 -6.12 4.32
C ARG A 67 6.19 -5.28 4.64
N ILE A 68 6.13 -4.53 5.73
CA ILE A 68 7.31 -3.85 6.29
C ILE A 68 8.27 -4.93 6.79
N ALA A 69 9.55 -4.81 6.41
CA ALA A 69 10.57 -5.70 6.94
C ALA A 69 10.81 -5.34 8.40
N HIS A 70 10.64 -6.31 9.30
CA HIS A 70 11.13 -6.14 10.65
C HIS A 70 12.65 -6.23 10.60
N ALA A 71 13.34 -5.23 11.13
CA ALA A 71 14.78 -5.35 11.32
C ALA A 71 15.01 -6.58 12.21
N THR A 72 15.67 -7.60 11.68
CA THR A 72 16.22 -8.67 12.51
C THR A 72 17.28 -8.04 13.39
N GLU A 73 16.93 -7.67 14.61
CA GLU A 73 17.90 -7.45 15.67
C GLU A 73 18.60 -8.78 15.91
N GLY A 74 19.76 -8.96 15.29
CA GLY A 74 20.50 -10.22 15.34
C GLY A 74 21.69 -10.24 14.39
N ASN A 75 22.73 -9.47 14.69
CA ASN A 75 24.08 -10.03 14.70
C ASN A 75 24.98 -9.23 15.65
N ALA A 76 25.35 -9.88 16.76
CA ALA A 76 26.42 -9.47 17.67
C ALA A 76 27.79 -9.83 17.07
#